data_AF-A0A0X3WT14-F1
#
_entry.id   AF-A0A0X3WT14-F1
#
_cell.length_a   1.000
_cell.length_b   1.000
_cell.length_c   1.000
_cell.angle_alpha   90.00
_cell.angle_beta   90.00
_cell.angle_gamma   90.00
#
_symmetry.space_group_name_H-M   'P 1'
#
loop_
_entity.id
_entity.type
_entity.pdbx_description
1 polymer ?
#
loop_
_entity_poly.entity_id
_entity_poly.type
_entity_poly.pdbx_seq_one_letter_code
_entity_poly.pdbx_strand_id
1 'polypeptide(L)'
;MTQTLPAAPRRAPAPFALSRLRRALRFAALAACVPYLSLKVAWIAGSRPGIPEGSTLLDHRALMIFANGLTVLMDGGVVVLVLLLTRPWGTRTPARFLVPPVWAATGLLVPIMAGFPLTQLVRAFDGGGSGDGGGAAEPFLDEWVFGVVYTGFIVQGVALGCLFVLYARDRWGHLWRGRLGDLPRGHGRARRATALAAALLALCPAALHLLWATGATTGLSAARIEERGTDFAVLEALNALYLAVAVAGGLLLACGGRPALPVKVPLALAWLGSGAVGCWGGWLLFGALTTLGDSTGRPTGTMFLTYAVHVIIGTLVAAVAARFLAERARASAAGSGDGA
;
A
#
# COMPACT_ATOMS: atom_id res chain seq x y z
N MET A 1 13.07 67.86 7.53
CA MET A 1 13.15 66.83 8.59
C MET A 1 12.13 65.76 8.27
N THR A 2 12.57 64.61 7.76
CA THR A 2 11.68 63.51 7.36
C THR A 2 11.60 62.52 8.50
N GLN A 3 10.44 62.44 9.15
CA GLN A 3 10.22 61.58 10.32
C GLN A 3 9.94 60.15 9.82
N THR A 4 10.90 59.25 9.98
CA THR A 4 10.75 57.82 9.69
C THR A 4 9.97 57.15 10.81
N LEU A 5 8.78 56.64 10.50
CA LEU A 5 7.98 55.82 11.42
C LEU A 5 8.69 54.48 11.70
N PRO A 6 8.72 54.00 12.96
CA PRO A 6 9.33 52.72 13.30
C PRO A 6 8.54 51.56 12.69
N ALA A 7 9.26 50.65 12.04
CA ALA A 7 8.71 49.44 11.45
C ALA A 7 7.99 48.60 12.52
N ALA A 8 6.74 48.21 12.25
CA ALA A 8 5.98 47.34 13.14
C ALA A 8 6.74 46.01 13.36
N PRO A 9 6.75 45.48 14.59
CA PRO A 9 7.42 44.23 14.89
C PRO A 9 6.82 43.10 14.05
N ARG A 10 7.66 42.41 13.27
CA ARG A 10 7.27 41.18 12.57
C ARG A 10 6.76 40.19 13.60
N ARG A 11 5.47 39.86 13.55
CA ARG A 11 4.89 38.75 14.33
C ARG A 11 5.74 37.51 14.12
N ALA A 12 6.26 36.95 15.22
CA ALA A 12 6.89 35.64 15.20
C ALA A 12 5.92 34.61 14.59
N PRO A 13 6.37 33.72 13.70
CA PRO A 13 5.49 32.70 13.13
C PRO A 13 4.89 31.88 14.26
N ALA A 14 3.56 31.78 14.29
CA ALA A 14 2.84 31.00 15.28
C ALA A 14 3.40 29.56 15.31
N PRO A 15 3.53 28.94 16.50
CA PRO A 15 3.95 27.56 16.60
C PRO A 15 3.00 26.70 15.75
N PHE A 16 3.56 25.83 14.91
CA PHE A 16 2.84 24.94 13.98
C PHE A 16 1.63 24.26 14.65
N ALA A 17 0.46 24.88 14.56
CA ALA A 17 -0.77 24.34 15.10
C ALA A 17 -1.33 23.35 14.09
N LEU A 18 -1.21 22.05 14.38
CA LEU A 18 -1.89 21.03 13.59
C LEU A 18 -3.39 21.32 13.60
N SER A 19 -3.98 21.36 12.39
CA SER A 19 -5.44 21.44 12.25
C SER A 19 -6.12 20.30 13.02
N ARG A 20 -7.36 20.53 13.46
CA ARG A 20 -8.14 19.53 14.21
C ARG A 20 -8.20 18.19 13.47
N LEU A 21 -8.39 18.23 12.15
CA LEU A 21 -8.37 17.05 11.28
C LEU A 21 -7.03 16.29 11.35
N ARG A 22 -5.89 16.97 11.16
CA ARG A 22 -4.57 16.32 11.22
C ARG A 22 -4.29 15.70 12.59
N ARG A 23 -4.79 16.33 13.67
CA ARG A 23 -4.68 15.80 15.03
C ARG A 23 -5.52 14.54 15.22
N ALA A 24 -6.76 14.55 14.73
CA ALA A 24 -7.66 13.39 14.78
C ALA A 24 -7.09 12.21 13.98
N LEU A 25 -6.65 12.45 12.73
CA LEU A 25 -6.03 11.40 11.90
C LEU A 25 -4.76 10.83 12.54
N ARG A 26 -3.91 11.69 13.12
CA ARG A 26 -2.71 11.24 13.86
C ARG A 26 -3.10 10.34 15.02
N PHE A 27 -4.08 10.76 15.82
CA PHE A 27 -4.55 9.97 16.96
C PHE A 27 -5.14 8.64 16.51
N ALA A 28 -6.02 8.65 15.50
CA ALA A 28 -6.63 7.44 14.95
C ALA A 28 -5.58 6.44 14.45
N ALA A 29 -4.58 6.91 13.70
CA ALA A 29 -3.50 6.04 13.22
C ALA A 29 -2.70 5.41 14.37
N LEU A 30 -2.29 6.22 15.37
CA LEU A 30 -1.51 5.72 16.50
C LEU A 30 -2.31 4.77 17.39
N ALA A 31 -3.58 5.08 17.64
CA ALA A 31 -4.47 4.23 18.41
C ALA A 31 -4.73 2.89 17.71
N ALA A 32 -4.83 2.90 16.37
CA ALA A 32 -5.05 1.70 15.57
C ALA A 32 -3.86 0.73 15.58
N CYS A 33 -2.62 1.22 15.76
CA CYS A 33 -1.44 0.35 15.90
C CYS A 33 -1.40 -0.41 17.24
N VAL A 34 -2.02 0.13 18.30
CA VAL A 34 -1.85 -0.37 19.68
C VAL A 34 -2.27 -1.83 19.83
N PRO A 35 -3.47 -2.28 19.38
CA PRO A 35 -3.89 -3.66 19.59
C PRO A 35 -2.95 -4.66 18.91
N TYR A 36 -2.57 -4.39 17.65
CA TYR A 36 -1.70 -5.28 16.88
C TYR A 36 -0.30 -5.37 17.47
N LEU A 37 0.33 -4.23 17.78
CA LEU A 37 1.65 -4.20 18.42
C LEU A 37 1.63 -4.90 19.79
N SER A 38 0.58 -4.70 20.58
CA SER A 38 0.45 -5.33 21.90
C SER A 38 0.37 -6.85 21.78
N LEU A 39 -0.44 -7.37 20.84
CA LEU A 39 -0.53 -8.81 20.59
C LEU A 39 0.82 -9.39 20.14
N LYS A 40 1.47 -8.75 19.16
CA LYS A 40 2.76 -9.22 18.63
C LYS A 40 3.86 -9.22 19.70
N VAL A 41 3.95 -8.18 20.51
CA VAL A 41 4.91 -8.09 21.63
C VAL A 41 4.60 -9.14 22.69
N ALA A 42 3.32 -9.34 23.03
CA ALA A 42 2.90 -10.36 23.99
C ALA A 42 3.26 -11.77 23.50
N TRP A 43 3.04 -12.08 22.22
CA TRP A 43 3.41 -13.37 21.62
C TRP A 43 4.93 -13.59 21.61
N ILE A 44 5.73 -12.56 21.28
CA ILE A 44 7.20 -12.65 21.39
C ILE A 44 7.62 -12.97 22.83
N ALA A 45 7.00 -12.30 23.81
CA ALA A 45 7.22 -12.52 25.24
C ALA A 45 6.67 -13.87 25.75
N GLY A 46 5.96 -14.65 24.92
CA GLY A 46 5.47 -15.99 25.24
C GLY A 46 4.02 -16.06 25.73
N SER A 47 3.30 -14.93 25.76
CA SER A 47 1.85 -14.93 25.99
C SER A 47 1.13 -15.56 24.80
N ARG A 48 -0.07 -16.13 25.04
CA ARG A 48 -0.89 -16.80 24.02
C ARG A 48 -2.32 -16.26 23.79
N PRO A 49 -2.72 -15.02 24.20
CA PRO A 49 -4.05 -14.52 23.84
C PRO A 49 -4.32 -14.64 22.35
N GLY A 50 -5.44 -15.26 21.98
CA GLY A 50 -5.84 -15.42 20.59
C GLY A 50 -5.15 -16.56 19.84
N ILE A 51 -4.30 -17.37 20.49
CA ILE A 51 -3.64 -18.55 19.89
C ILE A 51 -4.28 -19.81 20.50
N PRO A 52 -5.08 -20.56 19.73
CA PRO A 52 -5.70 -21.82 20.17
C PRO A 52 -4.68 -22.89 20.56
N GLU A 53 -5.09 -23.82 21.43
CA GLU A 53 -4.32 -25.03 21.70
C GLU A 53 -4.25 -25.89 20.43
N GLY A 54 -3.05 -26.40 20.10
CA GLY A 54 -2.81 -27.13 18.85
C GLY A 54 -2.51 -26.26 17.62
N SER A 55 -2.36 -24.94 17.77
CA SER A 55 -1.93 -24.06 16.68
C SER A 55 -0.48 -24.35 16.24
N THR A 56 -0.25 -24.48 14.94
CA THR A 56 1.08 -24.63 14.33
C THR A 56 2.05 -23.49 14.66
N LEU A 57 1.53 -22.33 15.08
CA LEU A 57 2.34 -21.21 15.58
C LEU A 57 3.19 -21.58 16.80
N LEU A 58 2.78 -22.58 17.56
CA LEU A 58 3.48 -23.05 18.75
C LEU A 58 4.65 -23.99 18.42
N ASP A 59 4.62 -24.65 17.27
CA ASP A 59 5.61 -25.65 16.87
C ASP A 59 6.95 -25.03 16.46
N HIS A 60 6.91 -23.79 15.94
CA HIS A 60 8.08 -23.11 15.37
C HIS A 60 8.38 -21.78 16.07
N ARG A 61 8.79 -21.84 17.35
CA ARG A 61 9.01 -20.64 18.19
C ARG A 61 9.97 -19.61 17.59
N ALA A 62 11.07 -20.05 16.97
CA ALA A 62 12.04 -19.14 16.37
C ALA A 62 11.47 -18.38 15.16
N LEU A 63 10.78 -19.09 14.27
CA LEU A 63 10.08 -18.50 13.12
C LEU A 63 8.97 -17.54 13.57
N MET A 64 8.21 -17.93 14.60
CA MET A 64 7.18 -17.10 15.20
C MET A 64 7.75 -15.79 15.77
N ILE A 65 8.85 -15.84 16.53
CA ILE A 65 9.52 -14.63 17.04
C ILE A 65 10.01 -13.75 15.88
N PHE A 66 10.63 -14.35 14.86
CA PHE A 66 11.14 -13.62 13.71
C PHE A 66 10.03 -12.91 12.92
N ALA A 67 8.96 -13.63 12.56
CA ALA A 67 7.83 -13.09 11.82
C ALA A 67 7.09 -12.00 12.61
N ASN A 68 6.90 -12.20 13.92
CA ASN A 68 6.30 -11.20 14.79
C ASN A 68 7.21 -9.97 14.97
N GLY A 69 8.53 -10.17 15.11
CA GLY A 69 9.50 -9.08 15.19
C GLY A 69 9.50 -8.22 13.92
N LEU A 70 9.53 -8.85 12.74
CA LEU A 70 9.44 -8.15 11.46
C LEU A 70 8.17 -7.31 11.35
N THR A 71 7.04 -7.87 11.73
CA THR A 71 5.75 -7.14 11.65
C THR A 71 5.64 -6.02 12.69
N VAL A 72 6.25 -6.14 13.86
CA VAL A 72 6.42 -5.04 14.81
C VAL A 72 7.26 -3.91 14.22
N LEU A 73 8.34 -4.23 13.50
CA LEU A 73 9.16 -3.21 12.83
C LEU A 73 8.38 -2.49 11.73
N MET A 74 7.57 -3.22 10.96
CA MET A 74 6.71 -2.64 9.92
C MET A 74 5.70 -1.66 10.50
N ASP A 75 4.99 -2.06 11.56
CA ASP A 75 3.96 -1.22 12.17
C ASP A 75 4.55 -0.06 12.99
N GLY A 76 5.69 -0.29 13.66
CA GLY A 76 6.52 0.78 14.23
C GLY A 76 7.00 1.78 13.17
N GLY A 77 7.29 1.31 11.95
CA GLY A 77 7.55 2.16 10.80
C GLY A 77 6.38 3.07 10.46
N VAL A 78 5.14 2.58 10.54
CA VAL A 78 3.94 3.40 10.35
C VAL A 78 3.82 4.50 11.41
N VAL A 79 4.11 4.19 12.68
CA VAL A 79 4.19 5.20 13.75
C VAL A 79 5.19 6.31 13.38
N VAL A 80 6.39 5.94 12.92
CA VAL A 80 7.40 6.92 12.48
C VAL A 80 6.90 7.75 11.29
N LEU A 81 6.24 7.14 10.30
CA LEU A 81 5.67 7.87 9.16
C LEU A 81 4.56 8.84 9.59
N VAL A 82 3.69 8.44 10.51
CA VAL A 82 2.65 9.33 11.06
C VAL A 82 3.29 10.54 11.75
N LEU A 83 4.37 10.34 12.50
CA LEU A 83 5.11 11.44 13.13
C LEU A 83 5.79 12.34 12.09
N LEU A 84 6.43 11.77 11.06
CA LEU A 84 7.00 12.51 9.95
C LEU A 84 5.94 13.38 9.24
N LEU A 85 4.76 12.84 8.96
CA LEU A 85 3.70 13.56 8.24
C LEU A 85 3.01 14.64 9.08
N THR A 86 3.22 14.65 10.40
CA THR A 86 2.51 15.55 11.33
C THR A 86 3.43 16.46 12.13
N ARG A 87 4.74 16.24 12.12
CA ARG A 87 5.69 17.06 12.88
C ARG A 87 6.48 18.01 11.97
N PRO A 88 6.91 19.18 12.48
CA PRO A 88 7.64 20.17 11.70
C PRO A 88 8.93 19.64 11.07
N TRP A 89 9.63 18.70 11.72
CA TRP A 89 10.87 18.14 11.19
C TRP A 89 10.64 17.28 9.95
N GLY A 90 9.44 16.70 9.76
CA GLY A 90 9.17 15.90 8.59
C GLY A 90 9.09 16.68 7.28
N THR A 91 8.90 18.01 7.31
CA THR A 91 9.01 18.84 6.10
C THR A 91 10.45 18.98 5.62
N ARG A 92 11.44 18.76 6.51
CA ARG A 92 12.87 18.76 6.18
C ARG A 92 13.32 17.45 5.56
N THR A 93 12.59 16.36 5.77
CA THR A 93 12.93 15.04 5.24
C THR A 93 12.90 15.07 3.70
N PRO A 94 13.97 14.65 3.01
CA PRO A 94 13.98 14.54 1.56
C PRO A 94 12.91 13.55 1.05
N ALA A 95 12.26 13.88 -0.08
CA ALA A 95 11.19 13.05 -0.65
C ALA A 95 11.63 11.60 -0.91
N ARG A 96 12.88 11.39 -1.32
CA ARG A 96 13.46 10.06 -1.58
C ARG A 96 13.48 9.12 -0.37
N PHE A 97 13.46 9.66 0.85
CA PHE A 97 13.43 8.86 2.09
C PHE A 97 12.02 8.74 2.68
N LEU A 98 11.11 9.65 2.33
CA LEU A 98 9.74 9.64 2.84
C LEU A 98 8.78 8.87 1.93
N VAL A 99 8.85 9.10 0.62
CA VAL A 99 7.87 8.59 -0.34
C VAL A 99 7.89 7.06 -0.47
N PRO A 100 9.06 6.39 -0.61
CA PRO A 100 9.07 4.93 -0.73
C PRO A 100 8.50 4.20 0.50
N PRO A 101 8.83 4.58 1.76
CA PRO A 101 8.19 3.97 2.92
C PRO A 101 6.68 4.21 3.02
N VAL A 102 6.18 5.40 2.67
CA VAL A 102 4.73 5.64 2.64
C VAL A 102 4.06 4.83 1.52
N TRP A 103 4.68 4.72 0.36
CA TRP A 103 4.22 3.87 -0.74
C TRP A 103 4.14 2.41 -0.33
N ALA A 104 5.18 1.90 0.36
CA ALA A 104 5.20 0.54 0.89
C ALA A 104 4.12 0.29 1.94
N ALA A 105 4.02 1.18 2.94
CA ALA A 105 3.03 1.06 4.01
C ALA A 105 1.60 1.12 3.47
N THR A 106 1.27 2.11 2.64
CA THR A 106 -0.07 2.21 2.04
C THR A 106 -0.33 1.09 1.03
N GLY A 107 0.67 0.66 0.27
CA GLY A 107 0.57 -0.44 -0.68
C GLY A 107 0.25 -1.78 -0.02
N LEU A 108 0.85 -2.08 1.15
CA LEU A 108 0.54 -3.28 1.93
C LEU A 108 -0.86 -3.23 2.58
N LEU A 109 -1.33 -2.02 2.94
CA LEU A 109 -2.64 -1.84 3.57
C LEU A 109 -3.80 -1.87 2.56
N VAL A 110 -3.59 -1.48 1.30
CA VAL A 110 -4.65 -1.45 0.27
C VAL A 110 -5.35 -2.81 0.09
N PRO A 111 -4.63 -3.94 -0.09
CA PRO A 111 -5.26 -5.25 -0.18
C PRO A 111 -6.12 -5.61 1.04
N ILE A 112 -5.68 -5.25 2.24
CA ILE A 112 -6.42 -5.50 3.48
C ILE A 112 -7.67 -4.61 3.54
N MET A 113 -7.52 -3.33 3.19
CA MET A 113 -8.60 -2.33 3.21
C MET A 113 -9.76 -2.64 2.28
N ALA A 114 -9.51 -3.34 1.17
CA ALA A 114 -10.55 -3.73 0.23
C ALA A 114 -10.97 -5.19 0.42
N GLY A 115 -10.01 -6.11 0.60
CA GLY A 115 -10.27 -7.54 0.67
C GLY A 115 -11.09 -7.94 1.88
N PHE A 116 -10.77 -7.41 3.06
CA PHE A 116 -11.49 -7.79 4.27
C PHE A 116 -12.95 -7.32 4.27
N PRO A 117 -13.27 -6.03 4.04
CA PRO A 117 -14.68 -5.62 3.99
C PRO A 117 -15.48 -6.32 2.88
N LEU A 118 -14.85 -6.58 1.73
CA LEU A 118 -15.52 -7.23 0.60
C LEU A 118 -15.84 -8.69 0.87
N THR A 119 -14.92 -9.45 1.46
CA THR A 119 -15.18 -10.84 1.87
C THR A 119 -16.27 -10.92 2.93
N GLN A 120 -16.26 -10.03 3.93
CA GLN A 120 -17.35 -9.95 4.91
C GLN A 120 -18.70 -9.61 4.28
N LEU A 121 -18.73 -8.69 3.32
CA LEU A 121 -19.95 -8.31 2.60
C LEU A 121 -20.50 -9.49 1.79
N VAL A 122 -19.64 -10.23 1.08
CA VAL A 122 -20.07 -11.38 0.29
C VAL A 122 -20.61 -12.50 1.18
N ARG A 123 -19.92 -12.81 2.29
CA ARG A 123 -20.41 -13.77 3.30
C ARG A 123 -21.78 -13.39 3.86
N ALA A 124 -22.07 -12.10 4.03
CA ALA A 124 -23.37 -11.63 4.49
C ALA A 124 -24.49 -11.86 3.45
N PHE A 125 -24.18 -11.84 2.16
CA PHE A 125 -25.15 -12.12 1.08
C PHE A 125 -25.36 -13.61 0.81
N ASP A 126 -24.37 -14.46 1.09
CA ASP A 126 -24.46 -15.92 0.94
C ASP A 126 -25.35 -16.60 2.02
N GLY A 127 -26.01 -15.81 2.89
CA GLY A 127 -27.09 -16.32 3.75
C GLY A 127 -26.72 -16.59 5.21
N GLY A 128 -25.63 -16.02 5.72
CA GLY A 128 -25.47 -15.77 7.17
C GLY A 128 -25.58 -16.99 8.08
N GLY A 129 -24.64 -17.93 7.94
CA GLY A 129 -24.14 -18.68 9.08
C GLY A 129 -22.73 -18.21 9.37
N SER A 130 -22.35 -18.13 10.64
CA SER A 130 -20.96 -18.33 11.07
C SER A 130 -20.51 -19.75 10.68
N GLY A 131 -20.52 -20.02 9.39
CA GLY A 131 -20.08 -21.23 8.74
C GLY A 131 -18.60 -21.06 8.48
N ASP A 132 -17.82 -21.46 9.46
CA ASP A 132 -16.56 -22.17 9.27
C ASP A 132 -15.82 -21.85 7.97
N GLY A 133 -15.47 -20.57 7.79
CA GLY A 133 -14.68 -20.11 6.65
C GLY A 133 -13.20 -20.52 6.74
N GLY A 134 -12.86 -21.41 7.68
CA GLY A 134 -11.63 -22.16 7.70
C GLY A 134 -11.94 -23.56 7.22
N GLY A 135 -11.79 -23.82 5.92
CA GLY A 135 -11.81 -25.21 5.45
C GLY A 135 -10.73 -25.97 6.18
N ALA A 136 -11.10 -26.79 7.18
CA ALA A 136 -10.29 -27.79 7.91
C ALA A 136 -8.78 -27.46 8.04
N ALA A 137 -8.44 -26.19 8.23
CA ALA A 137 -7.09 -25.73 8.45
C ALA A 137 -6.94 -25.60 9.96
N GLU A 138 -5.89 -26.22 10.50
CA GLU A 138 -5.64 -26.21 11.95
C GLU A 138 -5.83 -24.81 12.54
N PRO A 139 -6.44 -24.70 13.75
CA PRO A 139 -6.82 -23.42 14.32
C PRO A 139 -5.58 -22.53 14.53
N PHE A 140 -5.35 -21.62 13.58
CA PHE A 140 -4.17 -20.76 13.54
C PHE A 140 -4.25 -19.65 14.59
N LEU A 141 -5.37 -18.90 14.60
CA LEU A 141 -5.69 -17.82 15.55
C LEU A 141 -7.21 -17.77 15.77
N ASP A 142 -7.64 -17.27 16.92
CA ASP A 142 -9.06 -16.99 17.19
C ASP A 142 -9.62 -15.92 16.23
N GLU A 143 -10.88 -16.05 15.84
CA GLU A 143 -11.54 -15.14 14.88
C GLU A 143 -11.51 -13.67 15.31
N TRP A 144 -11.67 -13.39 16.62
CA TRP A 144 -11.66 -12.02 17.15
C TRP A 144 -10.34 -11.30 16.88
N VAL A 145 -9.22 -12.04 16.78
CA VAL A 145 -7.90 -11.47 16.49
C VAL A 145 -7.90 -10.84 15.10
N PHE A 146 -8.44 -11.54 14.10
CA PHE A 146 -8.57 -11.02 12.74
C PHE A 146 -9.46 -9.77 12.72
N GLY A 147 -10.61 -9.81 13.39
CA GLY A 147 -11.52 -8.67 13.47
C GLY A 147 -10.85 -7.41 14.05
N VAL A 148 -10.15 -7.55 15.18
CA VAL A 148 -9.45 -6.43 15.84
C VAL A 148 -8.30 -5.92 14.99
N VAL A 149 -7.44 -6.81 14.49
CA VAL A 149 -6.22 -6.45 13.76
C VAL A 149 -6.55 -5.82 12.40
N TYR A 150 -7.48 -6.41 11.64
CA TYR A 150 -7.80 -5.93 10.30
C TYR A 150 -8.59 -4.62 10.35
N THR A 151 -9.46 -4.45 11.35
CA THR A 151 -10.10 -3.15 11.62
C THR A 151 -9.05 -2.09 11.95
N GLY A 152 -8.06 -2.42 12.78
CA GLY A 152 -6.91 -1.54 13.06
C GLY A 152 -6.17 -1.14 11.78
N PHE A 153 -5.81 -2.12 10.94
CA PHE A 153 -5.15 -1.86 9.66
C PHE A 153 -5.98 -0.98 8.70
N ILE A 154 -7.30 -1.16 8.67
CA ILE A 154 -8.18 -0.30 7.87
C ILE A 154 -8.12 1.14 8.36
N VAL A 155 -8.32 1.37 9.66
CA VAL A 155 -8.27 2.71 10.27
C VAL A 155 -6.90 3.34 10.04
N GLN A 156 -5.83 2.56 10.23
CA GLN A 156 -4.46 2.97 9.99
C GLN A 156 -4.21 3.38 8.53
N GLY A 157 -4.65 2.56 7.57
CA GLY A 157 -4.47 2.83 6.15
C GLY A 157 -5.21 4.08 5.69
N VAL A 158 -6.46 4.26 6.13
CA VAL A 158 -7.23 5.48 5.86
C VAL A 158 -6.54 6.70 6.48
N ALA A 159 -6.18 6.63 7.76
CA ALA A 159 -5.58 7.75 8.47
C ALA A 159 -4.21 8.15 7.89
N LEU A 160 -3.33 7.17 7.63
CA LEU A 160 -2.02 7.37 7.02
C LEU A 160 -2.15 7.93 5.60
N GLY A 161 -3.04 7.37 4.78
CA GLY A 161 -3.30 7.83 3.42
C GLY A 161 -3.81 9.28 3.40
N CYS A 162 -4.78 9.62 4.25
CA CYS A 162 -5.27 10.99 4.39
C CYS A 162 -4.17 11.95 4.86
N LEU A 163 -3.37 11.59 5.86
CA LEU A 163 -2.25 12.40 6.32
C LEU A 163 -1.24 12.64 5.20
N PHE A 164 -0.92 11.60 4.42
CA PHE A 164 0.00 11.72 3.29
C PHE A 164 -0.56 12.63 2.19
N VAL A 165 -1.83 12.50 1.82
CA VAL A 165 -2.47 13.37 0.83
C VAL A 165 -2.43 14.83 1.28
N LEU A 166 -2.77 15.08 2.54
CA LEU A 166 -2.73 16.43 3.12
C LEU A 166 -1.30 16.98 3.18
N TYR A 167 -0.32 16.14 3.53
CA TYR A 167 1.10 16.52 3.54
C TYR A 167 1.63 16.81 2.13
N ALA A 168 1.34 15.93 1.16
CA ALA A 168 1.75 16.07 -0.23
C ALA A 168 1.06 17.25 -0.92
N ARG A 169 -0.17 17.60 -0.51
CA ARG A 169 -0.86 18.80 -0.99
C ARG A 169 -0.11 20.05 -0.58
N ASP A 170 0.26 20.16 0.69
CA ASP A 170 0.94 21.34 1.21
C ASP A 170 2.35 21.49 0.63
N ARG A 171 3.08 20.37 0.46
CA ARG A 171 4.48 20.40 0.01
C ARG A 171 4.65 20.37 -1.51
N TRP A 172 3.83 19.59 -2.21
CA TRP A 172 3.99 19.29 -3.65
C TRP A 172 2.72 19.54 -4.45
N GLY A 173 1.75 20.27 -3.89
CA GLY A 173 0.47 20.65 -4.51
C GLY A 173 0.56 21.10 -5.98
N HIS A 174 1.61 21.84 -6.33
CA HIS A 174 1.83 22.33 -7.70
C HIS A 174 2.13 21.22 -8.72
N LEU A 175 2.73 20.09 -8.32
CA LEU A 175 3.15 19.02 -9.25
C LEU A 175 2.00 18.15 -9.77
N TRP A 176 0.86 18.16 -9.11
CA TRP A 176 -0.29 17.28 -9.39
C TRP A 176 -1.60 18.07 -9.55
N ARG A 177 -1.49 19.38 -9.79
CA ARG A 177 -2.59 20.25 -10.24
C ARG A 177 -2.63 20.32 -11.77
N GLY A 178 -3.80 20.69 -12.28
CA GLY A 178 -4.07 20.80 -13.72
C GLY A 178 -4.60 19.51 -14.34
N ARG A 179 -4.78 19.55 -15.66
CA ARG A 179 -5.26 18.42 -16.45
C ARG A 179 -4.12 17.81 -17.27
N LEU A 180 -4.30 16.56 -17.72
CA LEU A 180 -3.32 15.92 -18.59
C LEU A 180 -3.16 16.65 -19.94
N GLY A 181 -4.21 17.34 -20.41
CA GLY A 181 -4.18 18.07 -21.69
C GLY A 181 -3.31 19.33 -21.66
N ASP A 182 -3.07 19.89 -20.48
CA ASP A 182 -2.31 21.13 -20.28
C ASP A 182 -0.79 20.87 -20.27
N LEU A 183 -0.38 19.61 -20.40
CA LEU A 183 1.02 19.20 -20.36
C LEU A 183 1.68 19.34 -21.74
N PRO A 184 2.94 19.84 -21.80
CA PRO A 184 3.71 19.83 -23.03
C PRO A 184 3.75 18.42 -23.62
N ARG A 185 3.29 18.29 -24.87
CA ARG A 185 3.36 17.04 -25.61
C ARG A 185 4.81 16.84 -26.05
N GLY A 186 5.33 15.63 -25.90
CA GLY A 186 6.55 15.23 -26.62
C GLY A 186 7.82 15.01 -25.81
N HIS A 187 7.80 14.58 -24.55
CA HIS A 187 9.00 14.05 -23.89
C HIS A 187 8.62 12.87 -22.99
N GLY A 188 9.04 11.66 -23.36
CA GLY A 188 8.77 10.47 -22.53
C GLY A 188 8.90 9.11 -23.21
N ARG A 189 9.73 8.92 -24.25
CA ARG A 189 9.92 7.59 -24.88
C ARG A 189 10.26 6.51 -23.85
N ALA A 190 11.18 6.80 -22.93
CA ALA A 190 11.54 5.90 -21.84
C ALA A 190 10.36 5.64 -20.90
N ARG A 191 9.61 6.67 -20.50
CA ARG A 191 8.41 6.53 -19.65
C ARG A 191 7.33 5.67 -20.32
N ARG A 192 7.11 5.85 -21.62
CA ARG A 192 6.19 5.05 -22.43
C ARG A 192 6.66 3.61 -22.57
N ALA A 193 7.93 3.38 -22.87
CA ALA A 193 8.50 2.03 -22.92
C ALA A 193 8.37 1.31 -21.58
N THR A 194 8.67 1.98 -20.45
CA THR A 194 8.50 1.42 -19.11
C THR A 194 7.03 1.07 -18.81
N ALA A 195 6.08 1.95 -19.15
CA ALA A 195 4.66 1.67 -18.94
C ALA A 195 4.13 0.54 -19.81
N LEU A 196 4.57 0.46 -21.08
CA LEU A 196 4.22 -0.63 -21.99
C LEU A 196 4.83 -1.97 -21.54
N ALA A 197 6.08 -1.97 -21.06
CA ALA A 197 6.69 -3.16 -20.48
C ALA A 197 5.92 -3.67 -19.26
N ALA A 198 5.51 -2.77 -18.35
CA ALA A 198 4.66 -3.14 -17.22
C ALA A 198 3.30 -3.68 -17.68
N ALA A 199 2.68 -3.10 -18.70
CA ALA A 199 1.42 -3.56 -19.26
C ALA A 199 1.53 -4.97 -19.87
N LEU A 200 2.60 -5.23 -20.64
CA LEU A 200 2.87 -6.55 -21.23
C LEU A 200 3.13 -7.60 -20.14
N LEU A 201 3.97 -7.28 -19.15
CA LEU A 201 4.25 -8.17 -18.03
C LEU A 201 3.00 -8.49 -17.21
N ALA A 202 2.07 -7.54 -17.08
CA ALA A 202 0.84 -7.72 -16.32
C ALA A 202 -0.15 -8.69 -16.96
N LEU A 203 -0.04 -8.99 -18.26
CA LEU A 203 -0.98 -9.88 -18.95
C LEU A 203 -1.02 -11.28 -18.34
N CYS A 204 0.15 -11.85 -18.05
CA CYS A 204 0.28 -13.20 -17.50
C CYS A 204 -0.30 -13.32 -16.07
N PRO A 205 0.14 -12.53 -15.07
CA PRO A 205 -0.41 -12.63 -13.72
C PRO A 205 -1.89 -12.22 -13.68
N ALA A 206 -2.33 -11.24 -14.48
CA ALA A 206 -3.75 -10.89 -14.54
C ALA A 206 -4.59 -12.05 -15.07
N ALA A 207 -4.15 -12.73 -16.13
CA ALA A 207 -4.83 -13.92 -16.65
C ALA A 207 -4.88 -15.05 -15.62
N LEU A 208 -3.78 -15.31 -14.90
CA LEU A 208 -3.73 -16.32 -13.84
C LEU A 208 -4.71 -15.99 -12.70
N HIS A 209 -4.69 -14.75 -12.21
CA HIS A 209 -5.62 -14.32 -11.16
C HIS A 209 -7.08 -14.43 -11.59
N LEU A 210 -7.40 -14.09 -12.84
CA LEU A 210 -8.76 -14.28 -13.37
C LEU A 210 -9.14 -15.77 -13.49
N LEU A 211 -8.22 -16.62 -13.96
CA LEU A 211 -8.44 -18.07 -14.03
C LEU A 211 -8.68 -18.67 -12.64
N TRP A 212 -7.88 -18.28 -11.65
CA TRP A 212 -8.03 -18.73 -10.26
C TRP A 212 -9.33 -18.21 -9.64
N ALA A 213 -9.72 -16.97 -9.93
CA ALA A 213 -11.00 -16.41 -9.50
C ALA A 213 -12.20 -17.17 -10.10
N THR A 214 -12.06 -17.76 -11.30
CA THR A 214 -13.09 -18.61 -11.92
C THR A 214 -12.92 -20.10 -11.63
N GLY A 215 -12.05 -20.49 -10.68
CA GLY A 215 -11.94 -21.84 -10.15
C GLY A 215 -10.86 -22.73 -10.75
N ALA A 216 -10.03 -22.23 -11.68
CA ALA A 216 -8.90 -22.97 -12.21
C ALA A 216 -7.86 -23.27 -11.11
N THR A 217 -7.21 -24.44 -11.18
CA THR A 217 -6.18 -24.88 -10.23
C THR A 217 -4.76 -24.82 -10.80
N THR A 218 -4.62 -24.34 -12.04
CA THR A 218 -3.37 -24.34 -12.78
C THR A 218 -2.28 -23.58 -12.02
N GLY A 219 -1.22 -24.29 -11.65
CA GLY A 219 -0.09 -23.70 -10.94
C GLY A 219 -0.36 -23.32 -9.48
N LEU A 220 -1.47 -23.73 -8.86
CA LEU A 220 -1.67 -23.59 -7.42
C LEU A 220 -1.03 -24.75 -6.65
N SER A 221 -0.60 -24.51 -5.41
CA SER A 221 -0.16 -25.57 -4.49
C SER A 221 -1.36 -26.31 -3.91
N ALA A 222 -1.15 -27.53 -3.38
CA ALA A 222 -2.21 -28.32 -2.76
C ALA A 222 -2.96 -27.55 -1.66
N ALA A 223 -2.23 -26.88 -0.76
CA ALA A 223 -2.81 -26.04 0.28
C ALA A 223 -3.70 -24.91 -0.30
N ARG A 224 -3.28 -24.25 -1.39
CA ARG A 224 -4.09 -23.20 -2.03
C ARG A 224 -5.30 -23.76 -2.76
N ILE A 225 -5.27 -25.02 -3.18
CA ILE A 225 -6.41 -25.71 -3.78
C ILE A 225 -7.44 -26.07 -2.69
N GLU A 226 -6.98 -26.38 -1.48
CA GLU A 226 -7.83 -26.66 -0.31
C GLU A 226 -8.48 -25.38 0.25
N GLU A 227 -7.76 -24.26 0.25
CA GLU A 227 -8.27 -22.93 0.63
C GLU A 227 -9.32 -22.33 -0.34
N ARG A 228 -9.67 -23.05 -1.41
CA ARG A 228 -10.61 -22.53 -2.42
C ARG A 228 -12.01 -22.35 -1.83
N GLY A 229 -12.58 -21.18 -2.10
CA GLY A 229 -13.92 -20.78 -1.68
C GLY A 229 -14.24 -19.39 -2.20
N THR A 230 -15.37 -18.83 -1.79
CA THR A 230 -15.82 -17.50 -2.22
C THR A 230 -14.79 -16.42 -1.87
N ASP A 231 -14.19 -16.48 -0.68
CA ASP A 231 -13.18 -15.51 -0.25
C ASP A 231 -11.92 -15.56 -1.12
N PHE A 232 -11.45 -16.77 -1.45
CA PHE A 232 -10.33 -16.96 -2.37
C PHE A 232 -10.64 -16.31 -3.73
N ALA A 233 -11.80 -16.60 -4.32
CA ALA A 233 -12.20 -16.02 -5.61
C ALA A 233 -12.25 -14.48 -5.58
N VAL A 234 -12.78 -13.90 -4.50
CA VAL A 234 -12.82 -12.44 -4.28
C VAL A 234 -11.42 -11.84 -4.22
N LEU A 235 -10.50 -12.46 -3.48
CA LEU A 235 -9.12 -11.98 -3.36
C LEU A 235 -8.36 -12.08 -4.68
N GLU A 236 -8.56 -13.16 -5.44
CA GLU A 236 -7.94 -13.33 -6.76
C GLU A 236 -8.49 -12.30 -7.77
N ALA A 237 -9.80 -12.00 -7.74
CA ALA A 237 -10.39 -10.92 -8.54
C ALA A 237 -9.83 -9.53 -8.18
N LEU A 238 -9.61 -9.27 -6.88
CA LEU A 238 -8.96 -8.03 -6.42
C LEU A 238 -7.51 -7.93 -6.90
N ASN A 239 -6.74 -9.01 -6.91
CA ASN A 239 -5.38 -9.02 -7.45
C ASN A 239 -5.35 -8.62 -8.93
N ALA A 240 -6.26 -9.19 -9.74
CA ALA A 240 -6.43 -8.79 -11.14
C ALA A 240 -6.83 -7.30 -11.28
N LEU A 241 -7.71 -6.80 -10.42
CA LEU A 241 -8.10 -5.40 -10.39
C LEU A 241 -6.92 -4.47 -10.06
N TYR A 242 -6.08 -4.81 -9.09
CA TYR A 242 -4.92 -3.99 -8.74
C TYR A 242 -3.91 -3.90 -9.90
N LEU A 243 -3.69 -5.00 -10.62
CA LEU A 243 -2.89 -5.00 -11.85
C LEU A 243 -3.49 -4.06 -12.91
N ALA A 244 -4.80 -4.15 -13.15
CA ALA A 244 -5.50 -3.29 -14.10
C ALA A 244 -5.39 -1.80 -13.70
N VAL A 245 -5.56 -1.49 -12.42
CA VAL A 245 -5.43 -0.13 -11.86
C VAL A 245 -3.99 0.40 -12.01
N ALA A 246 -2.98 -0.43 -11.71
CA ALA A 246 -1.58 -0.06 -11.85
C ALA A 246 -1.22 0.26 -13.31
N VAL A 247 -1.60 -0.62 -14.24
CA VAL A 247 -1.36 -0.46 -15.68
C VAL A 247 -2.11 0.75 -16.23
N ALA A 248 -3.39 0.93 -15.87
CA ALA A 248 -4.17 2.09 -16.29
C ALA A 248 -3.53 3.41 -15.83
N GLY A 249 -3.12 3.49 -14.56
CA GLY A 249 -2.41 4.65 -14.02
C GLY A 249 -1.10 4.93 -14.76
N GLY A 250 -0.27 3.89 -14.94
CA GLY A 250 1.01 3.98 -15.65
C GLY A 250 0.85 4.45 -17.10
N LEU A 251 -0.07 3.86 -17.86
CA LEU A 251 -0.33 4.22 -19.26
C LEU A 251 -0.92 5.62 -19.41
N LEU A 252 -1.83 6.04 -18.51
CA LEU A 252 -2.38 7.40 -18.53
C LEU A 252 -1.30 8.45 -18.27
N LEU A 253 -0.38 8.21 -17.32
CA LEU A 253 0.76 9.09 -17.06
C LEU A 253 1.78 9.07 -18.20
N ALA A 254 1.99 7.92 -18.83
CA ALA A 254 3.02 7.76 -19.84
C ALA A 254 2.62 8.28 -21.22
N CYS A 255 1.43 7.91 -21.69
CA CYS A 255 0.97 8.12 -23.06
C CYS A 255 0.15 9.40 -23.25
N GLY A 256 -0.49 9.93 -22.20
CA GLY A 256 -1.31 11.14 -22.29
C GLY A 256 -2.46 11.02 -23.29
N GLY A 257 -3.59 10.41 -22.89
CA GLY A 257 -4.71 10.12 -23.79
C GLY A 257 -6.07 10.67 -23.37
N ARG A 258 -6.15 11.40 -22.24
CA ARG A 258 -7.41 11.93 -21.71
C ARG A 258 -7.23 13.39 -21.28
N PRO A 259 -7.34 14.36 -22.20
CA PRO A 259 -6.95 15.75 -21.94
C PRO A 259 -7.77 16.41 -20.83
N ALA A 260 -9.04 16.01 -20.66
CA ALA A 260 -9.90 16.52 -19.60
C ALA A 260 -9.61 15.93 -18.20
N LEU A 261 -8.87 14.83 -18.12
CA LEU A 261 -8.67 14.10 -16.87
C LEU A 261 -7.71 14.88 -15.94
N PRO A 262 -8.09 15.10 -14.67
CA PRO A 262 -7.19 15.75 -13.71
C PRO A 262 -6.02 14.83 -13.40
N VAL A 263 -4.81 15.40 -13.32
CA VAL A 263 -3.55 14.66 -13.11
C VAL A 263 -3.56 13.80 -11.83
N LYS A 264 -4.36 14.16 -10.83
CA LYS A 264 -4.50 13.41 -9.58
C LYS A 264 -5.04 12.00 -9.77
N VAL A 265 -5.94 11.80 -10.74
CA VAL A 265 -6.56 10.49 -10.99
C VAL A 265 -5.51 9.45 -11.41
N PRO A 266 -4.76 9.65 -12.52
CA PRO A 266 -3.76 8.67 -12.93
C PRO A 266 -2.61 8.54 -11.93
N LEU A 267 -2.28 9.59 -11.16
CA LEU A 267 -1.33 9.48 -10.04
C LEU A 267 -1.86 8.60 -8.91
N ALA A 268 -3.14 8.74 -8.53
CA ALA A 268 -3.75 7.90 -7.50
C ALA A 268 -3.85 6.43 -7.94
N LEU A 269 -4.24 6.19 -9.21
CA LEU A 269 -4.26 4.85 -9.79
C LEU A 269 -2.85 4.23 -9.81
N ALA A 270 -1.85 4.98 -10.30
CA ALA A 270 -0.47 4.51 -10.32
C ALA A 270 0.05 4.26 -8.90
N TRP A 271 -0.25 5.12 -7.93
CA TRP A 271 0.16 4.97 -6.53
C TRP A 271 -0.45 3.71 -5.90
N LEU A 272 -1.78 3.62 -5.89
CA LEU A 272 -2.52 2.55 -5.21
C LEU A 272 -2.29 1.20 -5.90
N GLY A 273 -2.41 1.16 -7.23
CA GLY A 273 -2.20 -0.07 -7.99
C GLY A 273 -0.78 -0.59 -7.89
N SER A 274 0.24 0.28 -8.10
CA SER A 274 1.64 -0.17 -7.99
C SER A 274 2.01 -0.56 -6.56
N GLY A 275 1.50 0.15 -5.56
CA GLY A 275 1.72 -0.16 -4.16
C GLY A 275 1.11 -1.51 -3.80
N ALA A 276 -0.16 -1.73 -4.12
CA ALA A 276 -0.85 -2.99 -3.88
C ALA A 276 -0.14 -4.15 -4.59
N VAL A 277 0.09 -4.07 -5.90
CA VAL A 277 0.74 -5.15 -6.66
C VAL A 277 2.17 -5.38 -6.17
N GLY A 278 3.00 -4.34 -6.16
CA GLY A 278 4.43 -4.47 -5.89
C GLY A 278 4.75 -4.83 -4.45
N CYS A 279 4.10 -4.18 -3.48
CA CYS A 279 4.41 -4.39 -2.07
C CYS A 279 3.80 -5.69 -1.55
N TRP A 280 2.56 -6.00 -1.95
CA TRP A 280 1.94 -7.28 -1.60
C TRP A 280 2.66 -8.45 -2.25
N GLY A 281 3.01 -8.33 -3.54
CA GLY A 281 3.85 -9.32 -4.22
C GLY A 281 5.20 -9.53 -3.53
N GLY A 282 5.83 -8.43 -3.08
CA GLY A 282 7.06 -8.50 -2.29
C GLY A 282 6.89 -9.19 -0.94
N TRP A 283 5.76 -8.95 -0.25
CA TRP A 283 5.41 -9.62 1.00
C TRP A 283 5.22 -11.13 0.80
N LEU A 284 4.48 -11.52 -0.24
CA LEU A 284 4.28 -12.94 -0.58
C LEU A 284 5.58 -13.62 -1.00
N LEU A 285 6.43 -12.93 -1.77
CA LEU A 285 7.75 -13.42 -2.16
C LEU A 285 8.66 -13.61 -0.95
N PHE A 286 8.65 -12.67 -0.02
CA PHE A 286 9.40 -12.78 1.25
C PHE A 286 8.91 -13.97 2.09
N GLY A 287 7.59 -14.15 2.20
CA GLY A 287 7.00 -15.33 2.84
C GLY A 287 7.50 -16.63 2.19
N ALA A 288 7.42 -16.73 0.86
CA ALA A 288 7.88 -17.89 0.11
C ALA A 288 9.37 -18.23 0.33
N LEU A 289 10.22 -17.23 0.54
CA LEU A 289 11.65 -17.40 0.80
C LEU A 289 11.95 -17.76 2.26
N THR A 290 11.09 -17.38 3.21
CA THR A 290 11.29 -17.67 4.63
C THR A 290 10.75 -19.04 5.04
N THR A 291 9.80 -19.59 4.27
CA THR A 291 9.25 -20.94 4.49
C THR A 291 9.94 -22.05 3.68
N LEU A 292 11.17 -21.82 3.19
CA LEU A 292 11.87 -22.77 2.30
C LEU A 292 12.17 -24.16 2.92
N GLY A 293 11.94 -24.33 4.23
CA GLY A 293 12.12 -25.58 4.98
C GLY A 293 10.86 -26.42 5.21
N ASP A 294 9.66 -25.85 5.07
CA ASP A 294 8.39 -26.56 5.31
C ASP A 294 7.84 -27.09 3.98
N SER A 295 7.63 -28.41 3.91
CA SER A 295 7.19 -29.10 2.69
C SER A 295 5.68 -28.94 2.43
N THR A 296 4.89 -28.71 3.48
CA THR A 296 3.44 -28.52 3.40
C THR A 296 3.11 -27.04 3.14
N GLY A 297 2.56 -26.74 1.97
CA GLY A 297 2.08 -25.40 1.61
C GLY A 297 3.05 -24.51 0.83
N ARG A 298 4.21 -25.04 0.41
CA ARG A 298 5.19 -24.29 -0.40
C ARG A 298 4.56 -23.74 -1.69
N PRO A 299 4.75 -22.44 -2.02
CA PRO A 299 4.31 -21.88 -3.29
C PRO A 299 4.91 -22.65 -4.47
N THR A 300 4.11 -22.89 -5.50
CA THR A 300 4.61 -23.50 -6.75
C THR A 300 5.57 -22.53 -7.46
N GLY A 301 6.34 -23.04 -8.43
CA GLY A 301 7.15 -22.19 -9.31
C GLY A 301 6.33 -21.10 -10.03
N THR A 302 5.10 -21.42 -10.43
CA THR A 302 4.17 -20.47 -11.04
C THR A 302 3.78 -19.35 -10.07
N MET A 303 3.42 -19.69 -8.84
CA MET A 303 3.09 -18.69 -7.81
C MET A 303 4.29 -17.79 -7.49
N PHE A 304 5.47 -18.39 -7.31
CA PHE A 304 6.70 -17.64 -7.06
C PHE A 304 7.02 -16.66 -8.19
N LEU A 305 6.89 -17.11 -9.44
CA LEU A 305 7.09 -16.27 -10.62
C LEU A 305 6.08 -15.12 -10.66
N THR A 306 4.79 -15.39 -10.40
CA THR A 306 3.74 -14.37 -10.29
C THR A 306 4.09 -13.29 -9.26
N TYR A 307 4.55 -13.68 -8.07
CA TYR A 307 4.95 -12.75 -7.01
C TYR A 307 6.16 -11.90 -7.41
N ALA A 308 7.17 -12.50 -8.04
CA ALA A 308 8.32 -11.77 -8.56
C ALA A 308 7.92 -10.77 -9.66
N VAL A 309 7.05 -11.18 -10.58
CA VAL A 309 6.54 -10.32 -11.65
C VAL A 309 5.71 -9.17 -11.08
N HIS A 310 4.93 -9.39 -10.02
CA HIS A 310 4.23 -8.32 -9.30
C HIS A 310 5.19 -7.24 -8.77
N VAL A 311 6.29 -7.64 -8.12
CA VAL A 311 7.32 -6.69 -7.64
C VAL A 311 7.86 -5.85 -8.80
N ILE A 312 8.16 -6.49 -9.94
CA ILE A 312 8.65 -5.81 -11.14
C ILE A 312 7.60 -4.83 -11.68
N ILE A 313 6.34 -5.24 -11.83
CA ILE A 313 5.26 -4.38 -12.33
C ILE A 313 5.07 -3.17 -11.42
N GLY A 314 4.98 -3.39 -10.10
CA GLY A 314 4.82 -2.31 -9.13
C GLY A 314 5.97 -1.30 -9.18
N THR A 315 7.22 -1.77 -9.23
CA THR A 315 8.39 -0.89 -9.32
C THR A 315 8.44 -0.11 -10.64
N LEU A 316 8.10 -0.74 -11.78
CA LEU A 316 8.04 -0.06 -13.07
C LEU A 316 6.99 1.05 -13.10
N VAL A 317 5.78 0.80 -12.58
CA VAL A 317 4.70 1.79 -12.53
C VAL A 317 5.03 2.92 -11.55
N ALA A 318 5.62 2.61 -10.39
CA ALA A 318 6.11 3.61 -9.44
C ALA A 318 7.20 4.50 -10.08
N ALA A 319 8.12 3.91 -10.87
CA ALA A 319 9.15 4.65 -11.60
C ALA A 319 8.54 5.56 -12.68
N VAL A 320 7.47 5.14 -13.37
CA VAL A 320 6.72 5.98 -14.31
C VAL A 320 6.15 7.21 -13.60
N ALA A 321 5.50 7.02 -12.45
CA ALA A 321 4.95 8.13 -11.67
C ALA A 321 6.04 9.07 -11.13
N ALA A 322 7.16 8.52 -10.64
CA ALA A 322 8.29 9.30 -10.17
C ALA A 322 8.93 10.14 -11.28
N ARG A 323 9.16 9.56 -12.47
CA ARG A 323 9.68 10.27 -13.65
C ARG A 323 8.74 11.38 -14.09
N PHE A 324 7.43 11.10 -14.15
CA PHE A 324 6.42 12.10 -14.47
C PHE A 324 6.47 13.31 -13.52
N LEU A 325 6.55 13.06 -12.20
CA LEU A 325 6.65 14.14 -11.21
C LEU A 325 7.98 14.90 -11.28
N ALA A 326 9.09 14.20 -11.53
CA ALA A 326 10.41 14.81 -11.66
C ALA A 326 10.50 15.72 -12.90
N GLU A 327 9.94 15.29 -14.03
CA GLU A 327 9.84 16.10 -15.25
C GLU A 327 9.03 17.38 -15.00
N ARG A 328 7.89 17.27 -14.30
CA ARG A 328 7.08 18.44 -13.93
C ARG A 328 7.78 19.38 -12.97
N ALA A 329 8.56 18.86 -12.02
CA ALA A 329 9.34 19.69 -11.10
C ALA A 329 10.41 20.50 -11.85
N ARG A 330 11.10 19.87 -12.81
CA ARG A 330 12.10 20.54 -13.67
C ARG A 330 11.46 21.61 -14.55
N ALA A 331 10.33 21.31 -15.18
CA ALA A 331 9.61 22.29 -16.01
C ALA A 331 9.15 23.52 -15.19
N SER A 332 8.70 23.29 -13.94
CA SER A 332 8.30 24.38 -13.04
C SER A 332 9.48 25.27 -12.64
N ALA A 333 10.67 24.68 -12.44
CA ALA A 333 11.89 25.42 -12.09
C ALA A 333 12.46 26.22 -13.28
N ALA A 334 12.38 25.68 -14.50
CA ALA A 334 12.82 26.38 -15.71
C ALA A 334 11.95 27.62 -16.00
N GLY A 335 10.63 27.50 -15.90
CA GLY A 335 9.71 28.64 -16.11
C GLY A 335 9.82 29.77 -15.09
N SER A 336 10.44 29.55 -13.93
CA SER A 336 10.73 30.61 -12.95
C SER A 336 12.07 31.33 -13.16
N GLY A 337 12.94 30.82 -14.04
CA GLY A 337 14.27 31.38 -14.30
C GLY A 337 14.32 32.46 -15.38
N ASP A 338 13.41 32.42 -16.37
CA ASP A 338 13.34 33.38 -17.48
C ASP A 338 12.62 34.71 -17.13
N GLY A 339 12.40 34.98 -15.84
CA GLY A 339 11.69 36.16 -15.33
C GLY A 339 12.52 37.07 -14.41
N ALA A 340 13.83 36.89 -14.36
CA ALA A 340 14.78 37.70 -13.60
C ALA A 340 15.82 38.33 -14.54
#